data_AF-A0A840TXX9-F1
#
_entry.id   AF-A0A840TXX9-F1
#
_cell.length_a   1.000
_cell.length_b   1.000
_cell.length_c   1.000
_cell.angle_alpha   90.00
_cell.angle_beta   90.00
_cell.angle_gamma   90.00
#
_symmetry.space_group_name_H-M   'P 1'
#
loop_
_entity.id
_entity.type
_entity.pdbx_description
1 polymer ?
#
loop_
_entity_poly.entity_id
_entity_poly.type
_entity_poly.pdbx_seq_one_letter_code
_entity_poly.pdbx_strand_id
1 'polypeptide(L)'
;MKRSIVLVCVLAVTLVGTLYSLPKVVVNTKNQDVDAGQSTAQAPENDARGDGAPADNHSAQPLAPEQLRQIEELRGAYTQAGPGERPEAAIKLSDAYSRLQRLDSAAYYAEQAALLIPSVENWLRTGDRYYEAYGFAVEETKAAQLGVKTRASYQKALDLNPELLAAKANMAMTYVNTASPMQGIMLLREVLDADPTNELALFNLGILSMRSNQYTKAVERFQQILINSPSNTKAQFYLGVCLVELGRNDEARKVLADVKKKEKDPVIQQAIGELEQRLDE
;
A
#
# COMPACT_ATOMS: atom_id res chain seq x y z
N MET A 1 -31.47 22.38 -5.19
CA MET A 1 -30.36 22.15 -6.15
C MET A 1 -28.99 22.15 -5.45
N LYS A 2 -28.82 21.44 -4.32
CA LYS A 2 -27.52 21.34 -3.59
C LYS A 2 -27.21 19.93 -3.07
N ARG A 3 -28.07 18.93 -3.32
CA ARG A 3 -27.85 17.52 -2.96
C ARG A 3 -27.42 16.65 -4.15
N SER A 4 -27.61 17.15 -5.37
CA SER A 4 -27.27 16.44 -6.61
C SER A 4 -25.77 16.51 -6.97
N ILE A 5 -25.03 17.49 -6.44
CA ILE A 5 -23.60 17.71 -6.76
C ILE A 5 -22.68 16.83 -5.89
N VAL A 6 -23.02 16.63 -4.61
CA VAL A 6 -22.29 15.71 -3.73
C VAL A 6 -22.41 14.25 -4.20
N LEU A 7 -23.54 13.91 -4.82
CA LEU A 7 -23.80 12.59 -5.40
C LEU A 7 -22.94 12.35 -6.66
N VAL A 8 -22.62 13.39 -7.43
CA VAL A 8 -21.76 13.30 -8.62
C VAL A 8 -20.29 13.11 -8.24
N CYS A 9 -19.82 13.67 -7.11
CA CYS A 9 -18.45 13.45 -6.64
C CYS A 9 -18.22 12.05 -6.03
N VAL A 10 -19.23 11.47 -5.36
CA VAL A 10 -19.17 10.06 -4.91
C VAL A 10 -19.29 9.09 -6.08
N LEU A 11 -20.07 9.45 -7.12
CA LEU A 11 -20.15 8.70 -8.38
C LEU A 11 -18.88 8.80 -9.23
N ALA A 12 -18.18 9.93 -9.27
CA ALA A 12 -16.95 10.07 -10.06
C ALA A 12 -15.78 9.23 -9.50
N VAL A 13 -15.65 9.12 -8.18
CA VAL A 13 -14.63 8.27 -7.54
C VAL A 13 -14.96 6.77 -7.67
N THR A 14 -16.25 6.41 -7.76
CA THR A 14 -16.68 5.02 -8.05
C THR A 14 -16.68 4.68 -9.55
N LEU A 15 -16.86 5.66 -10.44
CA LEU A 15 -16.84 5.47 -11.90
C LEU A 15 -15.42 5.26 -12.45
N VAL A 16 -14.40 5.89 -11.84
CA VAL A 16 -12.99 5.62 -12.19
C VAL A 16 -12.54 4.23 -11.71
N GLY A 17 -13.09 3.73 -10.60
CA GLY A 17 -12.85 2.36 -10.12
C GLY A 17 -13.52 1.26 -10.96
N THR A 18 -14.67 1.55 -11.57
CA THR A 18 -15.44 0.57 -12.38
C THR A 18 -15.06 0.58 -13.86
N LEU A 19 -14.55 1.69 -14.41
CA LEU A 19 -14.08 1.74 -15.80
C LEU A 19 -12.82 0.90 -16.07
N TYR A 20 -12.11 0.47 -15.02
CA TYR A 20 -10.94 -0.41 -15.14
C TYR A 20 -11.27 -1.91 -14.98
N SER A 21 -12.54 -2.29 -14.76
CA SER A 21 -12.93 -3.68 -14.45
C SER A 21 -13.72 -4.42 -15.55
N LEU A 22 -13.77 -3.92 -16.79
CA LEU A 22 -14.45 -4.65 -17.87
C LEU A 22 -13.46 -5.24 -18.89
N PRO A 23 -13.32 -6.58 -18.98
CA PRO A 23 -12.68 -7.20 -20.13
C PRO A 23 -13.55 -6.98 -21.38
N LYS A 24 -12.97 -6.37 -22.42
CA LYS A 24 -13.57 -6.29 -23.75
C LYS A 24 -13.58 -7.68 -24.38
N VAL A 25 -14.70 -8.38 -24.28
CA VAL A 25 -14.96 -9.57 -25.10
C VAL A 25 -15.97 -9.17 -26.18
N VAL A 26 -15.49 -9.12 -27.42
CA VAL A 26 -16.32 -9.02 -28.62
C VAL A 26 -16.80 -10.41 -28.98
N VAL A 27 -18.09 -10.70 -28.89
CA VAL A 27 -18.70 -11.77 -29.70
C VAL A 27 -20.12 -11.36 -30.10
N ASN A 28 -20.31 -11.25 -31.42
CA ASN A 28 -21.61 -11.22 -32.07
C ASN A 28 -22.19 -12.64 -32.15
N THR A 29 -23.53 -12.71 -32.05
CA THR A 29 -24.48 -13.59 -32.79
C THR A 29 -25.37 -14.47 -31.90
N LYS A 30 -26.64 -14.06 -31.86
CA LYS A 30 -27.91 -14.81 -31.78
C LYS A 30 -27.93 -16.30 -31.38
N ASN A 31 -28.89 -16.54 -30.47
CA ASN A 31 -29.90 -17.60 -30.41
C ASN A 31 -29.69 -18.81 -29.48
N GLN A 32 -30.72 -18.95 -28.64
CA GLN A 32 -31.43 -20.15 -28.17
C GLN A 32 -31.09 -20.74 -26.81
N ASP A 33 -32.19 -20.89 -26.06
CA ASP A 33 -32.40 -21.46 -24.74
C ASP A 33 -31.85 -22.90 -24.58
N VAL A 34 -31.71 -23.33 -23.32
CA VAL A 34 -32.36 -24.53 -22.72
C VAL A 34 -31.51 -25.09 -21.57
N ASP A 35 -32.03 -24.85 -20.35
CA ASP A 35 -32.25 -25.83 -19.26
C ASP A 35 -31.15 -26.27 -18.28
N ALA A 36 -31.69 -26.71 -17.13
CA ALA A 36 -31.19 -26.74 -15.77
C ALA A 36 -30.06 -27.73 -15.43
N GLY A 37 -29.34 -27.41 -14.35
CA GLY A 37 -28.43 -28.33 -13.68
C GLY A 37 -27.82 -27.74 -12.40
N GLN A 38 -28.47 -28.00 -11.26
CA GLN A 38 -27.94 -28.10 -9.89
C GLN A 38 -26.72 -27.24 -9.50
N SER A 39 -26.97 -26.17 -8.75
CA SER A 39 -25.93 -25.44 -8.01
C SER A 39 -25.75 -26.05 -6.62
N THR A 40 -24.75 -26.92 -6.48
CA THR A 40 -24.17 -27.26 -5.17
C THR A 40 -23.24 -26.13 -4.75
N ALA A 41 -23.51 -25.54 -3.59
CA ALA A 41 -22.61 -24.61 -2.93
C ALA A 41 -21.27 -25.30 -2.62
N GLN A 42 -20.18 -24.78 -3.17
CA GLN A 42 -18.81 -25.09 -2.75
C GLN A 42 -18.25 -23.92 -1.95
N ALA A 43 -17.76 -24.23 -0.75
CA ALA A 43 -16.92 -23.35 0.07
C ALA A 43 -15.58 -23.09 -0.65
N PRO A 44 -14.88 -21.97 -0.40
CA PRO A 44 -13.62 -21.67 -1.07
C PRO A 44 -12.55 -22.67 -0.62
N GLU A 45 -12.02 -23.44 -1.57
CA GLU A 45 -10.88 -24.32 -1.35
C GLU A 45 -9.62 -23.47 -1.06
N ASN A 46 -8.98 -23.77 0.08
CA ASN A 46 -7.64 -23.30 0.40
C ASN A 46 -6.65 -24.03 -0.53
N ASP A 47 -6.37 -23.48 -1.70
CA ASP A 47 -5.31 -23.93 -2.61
C ASP A 47 -3.92 -23.52 -2.08
N ALA A 48 -3.55 -24.01 -0.90
CA ALA A 48 -2.16 -23.95 -0.47
C ALA A 48 -1.33 -24.85 -1.39
N ARG A 49 -0.29 -24.30 -2.01
CA ARG A 49 0.67 -25.10 -2.80
C ARG A 49 1.39 -26.07 -1.85
N GLY A 50 1.96 -27.16 -2.36
CA GLY A 50 2.55 -28.25 -1.53
C GLY A 50 3.66 -27.84 -0.55
N ASP A 51 4.13 -26.59 -0.60
CA ASP A 51 5.08 -25.94 0.31
C ASP A 51 4.42 -24.96 1.31
N GLY A 52 3.08 -24.95 1.39
CA GLY A 52 2.29 -24.07 2.24
C GLY A 52 2.19 -22.62 1.77
N ALA A 53 2.81 -22.26 0.64
CA ALA A 53 2.73 -20.91 0.11
C ALA A 53 1.31 -20.60 -0.41
N PRO A 54 0.81 -19.37 -0.20
CA PRO A 54 -0.48 -18.98 -0.75
C PRO A 54 -0.49 -19.12 -2.27
N ALA A 55 -1.65 -19.50 -2.83
CA ALA A 55 -1.87 -19.38 -4.26
C ALA A 55 -1.68 -17.90 -4.67
N ASP A 56 -0.95 -17.66 -5.76
CA ASP A 56 -0.85 -16.30 -6.28
C ASP A 56 -2.24 -15.90 -6.80
N ASN A 57 -2.88 -14.92 -6.15
CA ASN A 57 -4.24 -14.48 -6.47
C ASN A 57 -4.40 -14.12 -7.96
N HIS A 58 -5.60 -14.39 -8.49
CA HIS A 58 -6.02 -14.23 -9.89
C HIS A 58 -5.96 -12.80 -10.49
N SER A 59 -5.58 -11.79 -9.70
CA SER A 59 -5.58 -10.38 -10.12
C SER A 59 -4.27 -9.91 -10.76
N ALA A 60 -3.18 -10.67 -10.64
CA ALA A 60 -1.92 -10.33 -11.27
C ALA A 60 -1.84 -10.89 -12.69
N GLN A 61 -1.26 -10.12 -13.63
CA GLN A 61 -1.01 -10.61 -14.99
C GLN A 61 -0.30 -11.97 -14.94
N PRO A 62 -0.73 -12.97 -15.73
CA PRO A 62 -0.09 -14.28 -15.75
C PRO A 62 1.42 -14.14 -15.96
N LEU A 63 2.19 -14.91 -15.20
CA LEU A 63 3.64 -14.92 -15.36
C LEU A 63 4.02 -15.48 -16.73
N ALA A 64 5.02 -14.89 -17.36
CA ALA A 64 5.60 -15.43 -18.58
C ALA A 64 6.23 -16.81 -18.30
N PRO A 65 6.29 -17.72 -19.29
CA PRO A 65 6.88 -19.05 -19.10
C PRO A 65 8.28 -19.04 -18.50
N GLU A 66 9.11 -18.06 -18.84
CA GLU A 66 10.45 -17.89 -18.26
C GLU A 66 10.41 -17.55 -16.77
N GLN A 67 9.50 -16.65 -16.37
CA GLN A 67 9.32 -16.26 -14.97
C GLN A 67 8.80 -17.44 -14.14
N LEU A 68 7.89 -18.24 -14.71
CA LEU A 68 7.42 -19.47 -14.08
C LEU A 68 8.56 -20.46 -13.86
N ARG A 69 9.36 -20.73 -14.89
CA ARG A 69 10.52 -21.63 -14.78
C ARG A 69 11.50 -21.16 -13.71
N GLN A 70 11.81 -19.87 -13.67
CA GLN A 70 12.70 -19.29 -12.67
C GLN A 70 12.14 -19.47 -11.25
N ILE A 71 10.84 -19.25 -11.05
CA ILE A 71 10.19 -19.45 -9.75
C ILE A 71 10.18 -20.94 -9.35
N GLU A 72 9.93 -21.84 -10.30
CA GLU A 72 9.97 -23.29 -10.06
C GLU A 72 11.36 -23.77 -9.68
N GLU A 73 12.41 -23.27 -10.34
CA GLU A 73 13.79 -23.58 -10.00
C GLU A 73 14.14 -23.13 -8.58
N LEU A 74 13.83 -21.88 -8.23
CA LEU A 74 14.06 -21.34 -6.89
C LEU A 74 13.26 -22.11 -5.82
N ARG A 75 12.04 -22.56 -6.15
CA ARG A 75 11.19 -23.37 -5.26
C ARG A 75 11.76 -24.77 -5.05
N GLY A 76 12.28 -25.37 -6.12
CA GLY A 76 13.01 -26.64 -6.06
C GLY A 76 14.21 -26.52 -5.13
N ALA A 77 15.00 -25.45 -5.29
CA ALA A 77 16.14 -25.16 -4.42
C ALA A 77 15.72 -25.00 -2.95
N TYR A 78 14.66 -24.23 -2.66
CA TYR A 78 14.15 -24.07 -1.30
C TYR A 78 13.66 -25.37 -0.66
N THR A 79 12.92 -26.18 -1.41
CA THR A 79 12.36 -27.45 -0.93
C THR A 79 13.48 -28.46 -0.63
N GLN A 80 14.49 -28.53 -1.49
CA GLN A 80 15.62 -29.46 -1.35
C GLN A 80 16.72 -28.96 -0.39
N ALA A 81 16.77 -27.66 -0.09
CA ALA A 81 17.79 -27.07 0.77
C ALA A 81 17.78 -27.69 2.18
N GLY A 82 18.98 -27.94 2.71
CA GLY A 82 19.16 -28.36 4.10
C GLY A 82 18.84 -27.23 5.09
N PRO A 83 18.75 -27.52 6.40
CA PRO A 83 18.38 -26.52 7.42
C PRO A 83 19.24 -25.25 7.42
N GLY A 84 20.53 -25.35 7.08
CA GLY A 84 21.45 -24.20 7.01
C GLY A 84 21.30 -23.33 5.76
N GLU A 85 20.83 -23.89 4.64
CA GLU A 85 20.72 -23.21 3.33
C GLU A 85 19.30 -22.71 3.05
N ARG A 86 18.30 -23.35 3.67
CA ARG A 86 16.89 -23.06 3.48
C ARG A 86 16.50 -21.59 3.74
N PRO A 87 17.05 -20.89 4.75
CA PRO A 87 16.75 -19.47 4.97
C PRO A 87 17.18 -18.58 3.81
N GLU A 88 18.38 -18.81 3.25
CA GLU A 88 18.87 -18.06 2.09
C GLU A 88 18.04 -18.36 0.84
N ALA A 89 17.66 -19.62 0.62
CA ALA A 89 16.77 -19.99 -0.47
C ALA A 89 15.37 -19.34 -0.34
N ALA A 90 14.83 -19.24 0.88
CA ALA A 90 13.58 -18.53 1.14
C ALA A 90 13.68 -17.03 0.83
N ILE A 91 14.79 -16.39 1.21
CA ILE A 91 15.04 -14.97 0.87
C ILE A 91 15.08 -14.77 -0.64
N LYS A 92 15.80 -15.63 -1.38
CA LYS A 92 15.86 -15.56 -2.86
C LYS A 92 14.48 -15.70 -3.50
N LEU A 93 13.63 -16.59 -2.98
CA LEU A 93 12.24 -16.72 -3.41
C LEU A 93 11.41 -15.47 -3.11
N SER A 94 11.51 -14.94 -1.89
CA SER A 94 10.82 -13.71 -1.48
C SER A 94 11.14 -12.56 -2.44
N ASP A 95 12.42 -12.38 -2.76
CA ASP A 95 12.89 -11.30 -3.63
C ASP A 95 12.51 -11.53 -5.10
N ALA A 96 12.47 -12.77 -5.58
CA ALA A 96 11.95 -13.09 -6.90
C ALA A 96 10.45 -12.75 -6.99
N TYR A 97 9.66 -13.15 -5.99
CA TYR A 97 8.23 -12.85 -5.96
C TYR A 97 7.91 -11.37 -5.84
N SER A 98 8.66 -10.62 -5.02
CA SER A 98 8.48 -9.16 -4.91
C SER A 98 8.73 -8.44 -6.24
N ARG A 99 9.80 -8.83 -6.96
CA ARG A 99 10.09 -8.29 -8.31
C ARG A 99 8.96 -8.58 -9.31
N LEU A 100 8.27 -9.70 -9.15
CA LEU A 100 7.13 -10.10 -9.97
C LEU A 100 5.78 -9.60 -9.42
N GLN A 101 5.80 -8.72 -8.41
CA GLN A 101 4.62 -8.16 -7.75
C GLN A 101 3.65 -9.22 -7.21
N ARG A 102 4.19 -10.38 -6.82
CA ARG A 102 3.48 -11.46 -6.11
C ARG A 102 3.68 -11.27 -4.60
N LEU A 103 3.02 -10.26 -4.06
CA LEU A 103 3.31 -9.73 -2.73
C LEU A 103 3.01 -10.72 -1.60
N ASP A 104 1.95 -11.53 -1.73
CA ASP A 104 1.59 -12.53 -0.71
C ASP A 104 2.67 -13.61 -0.58
N SER A 105 3.09 -14.18 -1.70
CA SER A 105 4.17 -15.16 -1.78
C SER A 105 5.50 -14.54 -1.32
N ALA A 106 5.79 -13.30 -1.72
CA ALA A 106 6.99 -12.59 -1.28
C ALA A 106 7.05 -12.46 0.24
N ALA A 107 5.95 -12.06 0.87
CA ALA A 107 5.87 -11.93 2.32
C ALA A 107 5.92 -13.27 3.04
N TYR A 108 5.27 -14.31 2.51
CA TYR A 108 5.33 -15.66 3.05
C TYR A 108 6.76 -16.19 3.14
N TYR A 109 7.54 -16.14 2.05
CA TYR A 109 8.91 -16.67 2.06
C TYR A 109 9.86 -15.82 2.92
N ALA A 110 9.64 -14.51 3.02
CA ALA A 110 10.36 -13.69 3.99
C ALA A 110 10.07 -14.13 5.43
N GLU A 111 8.80 -14.42 5.75
CA GLU A 111 8.40 -14.95 7.07
C GLU A 111 9.09 -16.30 7.36
N GLN A 112 9.14 -17.21 6.39
CA GLN A 112 9.83 -18.50 6.56
C GLN A 112 11.32 -18.31 6.87
N ALA A 113 12.00 -17.39 6.17
CA ALA A 113 13.39 -17.07 6.46
C ALA A 113 13.58 -16.53 7.89
N ALA A 114 12.72 -15.61 8.32
CA ALA A 114 12.78 -15.01 9.65
C ALA A 114 12.45 -15.99 10.79
N LEU A 115 11.58 -16.98 10.53
CA LEU A 115 11.28 -18.05 11.49
C LEU A 115 12.48 -18.99 11.68
N LEU A 116 13.23 -19.27 10.61
CA LEU A 116 14.40 -20.14 10.67
C LEU A 116 15.63 -19.44 11.26
N ILE A 117 15.84 -18.17 10.90
CA ILE A 117 16.91 -17.32 11.44
C ILE A 117 16.30 -16.00 11.93
N PRO A 118 15.86 -15.94 13.20
CA PRO A 118 15.37 -14.71 13.80
C PRO A 118 16.49 -13.68 13.90
N SER A 119 16.33 -12.54 13.21
CA SER A 119 17.24 -11.41 13.25
C SER A 119 16.49 -10.12 12.99
N VAL A 120 17.10 -8.97 13.35
CA VAL A 120 16.55 -7.65 13.00
C VAL A 120 16.30 -7.56 11.50
N GLU A 121 17.28 -7.94 10.68
CA GLU A 121 17.20 -7.87 9.22
C GLU A 121 16.05 -8.72 8.66
N ASN A 122 15.93 -9.96 9.12
CA ASN A 122 14.90 -10.86 8.58
C ASN A 122 13.50 -10.44 9.01
N TRP A 123 13.30 -10.06 10.29
CA TRP A 123 11.99 -9.59 10.74
C TRP A 123 11.59 -8.24 10.13
N LEU A 124 12.56 -7.35 9.92
CA LEU A 124 12.32 -6.09 9.22
C LEU A 124 11.89 -6.35 7.77
N ARG A 125 12.63 -7.22 7.05
CA ARG A 125 12.26 -7.64 5.69
C ARG A 125 10.85 -8.25 5.65
N THR A 126 10.51 -9.14 6.57
CA THR A 126 9.16 -9.72 6.64
C THR A 126 8.09 -8.65 6.87
N GLY A 127 8.34 -7.71 7.78
CA GLY A 127 7.46 -6.58 8.05
C GLY A 127 7.25 -5.70 6.81
N ASP A 128 8.32 -5.36 6.11
CA ASP A 128 8.30 -4.56 4.89
C ASP A 128 7.49 -5.27 3.78
N ARG A 129 7.69 -6.58 3.58
CA ARG A 129 6.96 -7.37 2.58
C ARG A 129 5.46 -7.45 2.89
N TYR A 130 5.10 -7.68 4.15
CA TYR A 130 3.70 -7.67 4.55
C TYR A 130 3.08 -6.28 4.44
N TYR A 131 3.81 -5.23 4.79
CA TYR A 131 3.35 -3.85 4.66
C TYR A 131 3.12 -3.45 3.20
N GLU A 132 4.00 -3.87 2.30
CA GLU A 132 3.82 -3.71 0.86
C GLU A 132 2.54 -4.43 0.40
N ALA A 133 2.39 -5.72 0.73
CA ALA A 133 1.17 -6.49 0.41
C ALA A 133 -0.10 -5.83 0.98
N TYR A 134 -0.04 -5.33 2.22
CA TYR A 134 -1.12 -4.61 2.87
C TYR A 134 -1.55 -3.36 2.09
N GLY A 135 -0.58 -2.58 1.58
CA GLY A 135 -0.85 -1.35 0.83
C GLY A 135 -1.58 -1.58 -0.50
N PHE A 136 -1.49 -2.77 -1.09
CA PHE A 136 -2.17 -3.15 -2.33
C PHE A 136 -3.40 -4.04 -2.12
N ALA A 137 -3.75 -4.38 -0.88
CA ALA A 137 -4.89 -5.22 -0.59
C ALA A 137 -6.21 -4.45 -0.82
N VAL A 138 -6.99 -4.90 -1.80
CA VAL A 138 -8.32 -4.33 -2.10
C VAL A 138 -9.40 -4.88 -1.15
N GLU A 139 -9.31 -6.17 -0.82
CA GLU A 139 -10.25 -6.82 0.08
C GLU A 139 -9.97 -6.46 1.54
N GLU A 140 -10.99 -5.95 2.24
CA GLU A 140 -10.88 -5.52 3.63
C GLU A 140 -10.39 -6.63 4.56
N THR A 141 -10.93 -7.85 4.42
CA THR A 141 -10.50 -9.01 5.22
C THR A 141 -9.02 -9.33 5.01
N LYS A 142 -8.55 -9.30 3.76
CA LYS A 142 -7.14 -9.54 3.43
C LYS A 142 -6.26 -8.43 3.99
N ALA A 143 -6.65 -7.17 3.82
CA ALA A 143 -5.95 -6.03 4.40
C ALA A 143 -5.86 -6.14 5.93
N ALA A 144 -6.94 -6.55 6.60
CA ALA A 144 -6.94 -6.75 8.05
C ALA A 144 -5.94 -7.84 8.48
N GLN A 145 -5.92 -8.98 7.78
CA GLN A 145 -4.98 -10.08 8.05
C GLN A 145 -3.52 -9.67 7.80
N LEU A 146 -3.25 -9.03 6.66
CA LEU A 146 -1.91 -8.54 6.33
C LEU A 146 -1.45 -7.48 7.33
N GLY A 147 -2.34 -6.57 7.75
CA GLY A 147 -2.03 -5.59 8.78
C GLY A 147 -1.69 -6.22 10.14
N VAL A 148 -2.32 -7.33 10.52
CA VAL A 148 -1.90 -8.11 11.71
C VAL A 148 -0.48 -8.68 11.52
N LYS A 149 -0.21 -9.31 10.36
CA LYS A 149 1.12 -9.88 10.08
C LYS A 149 2.24 -8.83 10.00
N THR A 150 1.97 -7.68 9.40
CA THR A 150 2.88 -6.53 9.38
C THR A 150 3.25 -6.10 10.81
N ARG A 151 2.25 -5.89 11.67
CA ARG A 151 2.47 -5.48 13.06
C ARG A 151 3.26 -6.52 13.84
N ALA A 152 2.92 -7.80 13.73
CA ALA A 152 3.64 -8.87 14.41
C ALA A 152 5.10 -8.96 13.97
N SER A 153 5.38 -8.77 12.67
CA SER A 153 6.74 -8.86 12.12
C SER A 153 7.58 -7.65 12.52
N TYR A 154 7.05 -6.44 12.39
CA TYR A 154 7.76 -5.24 12.88
C TYR A 154 7.94 -5.26 14.39
N GLN A 155 6.98 -5.76 15.17
CA GLN A 155 7.15 -5.88 16.61
C GLN A 155 8.35 -6.77 16.94
N LYS A 156 8.48 -7.94 16.28
CA LYS A 156 9.67 -8.80 16.48
C LYS A 156 10.98 -8.11 16.09
N ALA A 157 10.99 -7.28 15.05
CA ALA A 157 12.17 -6.49 14.70
C ALA A 157 12.47 -5.43 15.76
N LEU A 158 11.45 -4.74 16.28
CA LEU A 158 11.54 -3.71 17.31
C LEU A 158 11.95 -4.26 18.68
N ASP A 159 11.52 -5.48 19.01
CA ASP A 159 11.94 -6.17 20.24
C ASP A 159 13.45 -6.45 20.23
N LEU A 160 14.04 -6.67 19.05
CA LEU A 160 15.48 -6.86 18.86
C LEU A 160 16.24 -5.53 18.72
N ASN A 161 15.61 -4.52 18.10
CA ASN A 161 16.16 -3.18 17.97
C ASN A 161 15.04 -2.11 18.02
N PRO A 162 14.85 -1.44 19.17
CA PRO A 162 13.80 -0.42 19.34
C PRO A 162 13.99 0.86 18.50
N GLU A 163 15.18 1.09 17.93
CA GLU A 163 15.52 2.32 17.20
C GLU A 163 15.07 2.32 15.72
N LEU A 164 14.35 1.27 15.29
CA LEU A 164 13.83 1.14 13.92
C LEU A 164 12.61 2.05 13.69
N LEU A 165 12.83 3.36 13.67
CA LEU A 165 11.77 4.37 13.56
C LEU A 165 10.90 4.19 12.29
N ALA A 166 11.51 3.82 11.17
CA ALA A 166 10.77 3.57 9.93
C ALA A 166 9.80 2.37 10.05
N ALA A 167 10.25 1.27 10.68
CA ALA A 167 9.41 0.11 10.97
C ALA A 167 8.24 0.48 11.88
N LYS A 168 8.50 1.27 12.93
CA LYS A 168 7.48 1.76 13.86
C LYS A 168 6.45 2.67 13.15
N ALA A 169 6.91 3.55 12.26
CA ALA A 169 6.04 4.42 11.46
C ALA A 169 5.19 3.63 10.44
N ASN A 170 5.76 2.63 9.77
CA ASN A 170 5.01 1.75 8.86
C ASN A 170 4.00 0.88 9.62
N MET A 171 4.39 0.35 10.78
CA MET A 171 3.49 -0.37 11.69
C MET A 171 2.29 0.50 12.08
N ALA A 172 2.53 1.76 12.41
CA ALA A 172 1.48 2.71 12.77
C ALA A 172 0.42 2.88 11.67
N MET A 173 0.83 2.89 10.40
CA MET A 173 -0.08 3.06 9.26
C MET A 173 -1.08 1.91 9.10
N THR A 174 -0.75 0.72 9.60
CA THR A 174 -1.68 -0.43 9.57
C THR A 174 -2.87 -0.28 10.52
N TYR A 175 -2.80 0.62 11.51
CA TYR A 175 -3.89 0.91 12.44
C TYR A 175 -4.93 1.91 11.91
N VAL A 176 -4.57 2.68 10.88
CA VAL A 176 -5.34 3.86 10.44
C VAL A 176 -6.75 3.51 9.99
N ASN A 177 -6.93 2.42 9.25
CA ASN A 177 -8.23 1.98 8.74
C ASN A 177 -8.88 0.91 9.64
N THR A 178 -8.48 0.83 10.90
CA THR A 178 -9.02 -0.15 11.85
C THR A 178 -9.93 0.53 12.86
N ALA A 179 -10.54 -0.24 13.77
CA ALA A 179 -11.26 0.29 14.92
C ALA A 179 -10.33 1.04 15.92
N SER A 180 -9.01 1.03 15.73
CA SER A 180 -8.03 1.58 16.67
C SER A 180 -7.04 2.58 16.03
N PRO A 181 -7.50 3.61 15.29
CA PRO A 181 -6.61 4.55 14.60
C PRO A 181 -5.74 5.37 15.57
N MET A 182 -6.19 5.56 16.81
CA MET A 182 -5.44 6.26 17.84
C MET A 182 -4.11 5.57 18.18
N GLN A 183 -4.03 4.24 18.09
CA GLN A 183 -2.79 3.51 18.33
C GLN A 183 -1.73 3.87 17.28
N GLY A 184 -2.11 3.99 16.00
CA GLY A 184 -1.20 4.47 14.96
C GLY A 184 -0.72 5.89 15.21
N ILE A 185 -1.61 6.79 15.65
CA ILE A 185 -1.23 8.17 15.99
C ILE A 185 -0.21 8.20 17.14
N MET A 186 -0.42 7.40 18.19
CA MET A 186 0.53 7.31 19.31
C MET A 186 1.90 6.81 18.86
N LEU A 187 1.95 5.76 18.03
CA LEU A 187 3.20 5.24 17.50
C LEU A 187 3.96 6.27 16.65
N LEU A 188 3.25 7.04 15.80
CA LEU A 188 3.88 8.11 15.01
C LEU A 188 4.38 9.26 15.90
N ARG A 189 3.68 9.56 16.99
CA ARG A 189 4.15 10.54 17.97
C ARG A 189 5.40 10.07 18.69
N GLU A 190 5.47 8.80 19.10
CA GLU A 190 6.68 8.23 19.68
C GLU A 190 7.87 8.28 18.70
N VAL A 191 7.63 8.11 17.40
CA VAL A 191 8.68 8.32 16.38
C VAL A 191 9.15 9.78 16.35
N LEU A 192 8.24 10.75 16.43
CA LEU A 192 8.60 12.17 16.47
C LEU A 192 9.20 12.64 17.80
N ASP A 193 8.90 11.96 18.90
CA ASP A 193 9.54 12.21 20.19
C ASP A 193 11.03 11.77 20.15
N ALA A 194 11.34 10.70 19.40
CA ALA A 194 12.70 10.23 19.17
C ALA A 194 13.44 11.04 18.08
N ASP A 195 12.76 11.36 16.98
CA ASP A 195 13.28 12.16 15.87
C ASP A 195 12.21 13.18 15.43
N PRO A 196 12.26 14.42 15.95
CA PRO A 196 11.30 15.47 15.61
C PRO A 196 11.27 15.87 14.14
N THR A 197 12.31 15.50 13.38
CA THR A 197 12.47 15.80 11.96
C THR A 197 12.12 14.64 11.05
N ASN A 198 11.66 13.52 11.61
CA ASN A 198 11.38 12.30 10.87
C ASN A 198 10.32 12.53 9.78
N GLU A 199 10.77 12.61 8.53
CA GLU A 199 9.89 12.95 7.41
C GLU A 199 8.74 11.97 7.24
N LEU A 200 8.99 10.66 7.42
CA LEU A 200 7.97 9.64 7.28
C LEU A 200 6.85 9.81 8.32
N ALA A 201 7.21 10.04 9.59
CA ALA A 201 6.22 10.23 10.64
C ALA A 201 5.45 11.56 10.51
N LEU A 202 6.14 12.65 10.17
CA LEU A 202 5.51 13.93 9.86
C LEU A 202 4.52 13.78 8.70
N PHE A 203 4.93 13.10 7.64
CA PHE A 203 4.13 12.91 6.45
C PHE A 203 2.88 12.09 6.77
N ASN A 204 3.04 10.98 7.48
CA ASN A 204 1.93 10.11 7.86
C ASN A 204 0.93 10.83 8.79
N LEU A 205 1.40 11.62 9.77
CA LEU A 205 0.51 12.45 10.60
C LEU A 205 -0.17 13.56 9.80
N GLY A 206 0.49 14.12 8.78
CA GLY A 206 -0.10 15.06 7.84
C GLY A 206 -1.28 14.42 7.08
N ILE A 207 -1.07 13.24 6.50
CA ILE A 207 -2.12 12.47 5.81
C ILE A 207 -3.28 12.13 6.76
N LEU A 208 -2.99 11.71 8.00
CA LEU A 208 -4.03 11.42 8.99
C LEU A 208 -4.83 12.66 9.38
N SER A 209 -4.17 13.80 9.47
CA SER A 209 -4.82 15.08 9.72
C SER A 209 -5.75 15.46 8.57
N MET A 210 -5.32 15.28 7.31
CA MET A 210 -6.18 15.50 6.14
C MET A 210 -7.42 14.59 6.14
N ARG A 211 -7.25 13.29 6.43
CA ARG A 211 -8.38 12.35 6.52
C ARG A 211 -9.42 12.73 7.57
N SER A 212 -8.98 13.43 8.61
CA SER A 212 -9.84 13.93 9.69
C SER A 212 -10.28 15.39 9.46
N ASN A 213 -10.10 15.94 8.25
CA ASN A 213 -10.36 17.34 7.88
C ASN A 213 -9.63 18.38 8.75
N GLN A 214 -8.54 17.99 9.41
CA GLN A 214 -7.69 18.87 10.23
C GLN A 214 -6.60 19.49 9.36
N TYR A 215 -6.99 20.19 8.29
CA TYR A 215 -6.06 20.70 7.28
C TYR A 215 -5.02 21.68 7.84
N THR A 216 -5.35 22.48 8.85
CA THR A 216 -4.37 23.36 9.54
C THR A 216 -3.22 22.57 10.14
N LYS A 217 -3.51 21.45 10.83
CA LYS A 217 -2.47 20.57 11.39
C LYS A 217 -1.68 19.89 10.27
N ALA A 218 -2.34 19.49 9.18
CA ALA A 218 -1.65 18.91 8.03
C ALA A 218 -0.65 19.89 7.41
N VAL A 219 -1.04 21.17 7.25
CA VAL A 219 -0.15 22.25 6.80
C VAL A 219 1.08 22.35 7.70
N GLU A 220 0.91 22.39 9.02
CA GLU A 220 2.03 22.45 9.97
C GLU A 220 3.00 21.27 9.78
N ARG A 221 2.48 20.04 9.60
CA ARG A 221 3.33 18.85 9.38
C ARG A 221 4.08 18.88 8.06
N PHE A 222 3.41 19.24 6.96
CA PHE A 222 4.09 19.32 5.66
C PHE A 222 5.09 20.48 5.62
N GLN A 223 4.80 21.61 6.27
CA GLN A 223 5.77 22.69 6.43
C GLN A 223 7.00 22.25 7.22
N GLN A 224 6.84 21.47 8.30
CA GLN A 224 7.97 20.92 9.05
C GLN A 224 8.88 20.04 8.17
N ILE A 225 8.32 19.23 7.28
CA ILE A 225 9.11 18.47 6.29
C ILE A 225 9.88 19.42 5.38
N LEU A 226 9.22 20.46 4.86
CA LEU A 226 9.81 21.38 3.90
C LEU A 226 10.89 22.31 4.48
N ILE A 227 10.93 22.47 5.81
CA ILE A 227 12.04 23.17 6.48
C ILE A 227 13.36 22.38 6.30
N ASN A 228 13.31 21.07 6.46
CA ASN A 228 14.50 20.21 6.38
C ASN A 228 14.76 19.70 4.95
N SER A 229 13.69 19.47 4.20
CA SER A 229 13.71 18.96 2.82
C SER A 229 12.90 19.84 1.88
N PRO A 230 13.41 21.03 1.52
CA PRO A 230 12.70 21.98 0.64
C PRO A 230 12.39 21.43 -0.76
N SER A 231 13.09 20.39 -1.19
CA SER A 231 12.89 19.70 -2.47
C SER A 231 11.89 18.55 -2.40
N ASN A 232 11.27 18.27 -1.26
CA ASN A 232 10.29 17.19 -1.12
C ASN A 232 8.98 17.56 -1.84
N THR A 233 8.94 17.29 -3.15
CA THR A 233 7.81 17.61 -4.04
C THR A 233 6.50 16.98 -3.58
N LYS A 234 6.56 15.80 -2.94
CA LYS A 234 5.39 15.14 -2.37
C LYS A 234 4.79 15.97 -1.23
N ALA A 235 5.60 16.40 -0.26
CA ALA A 235 5.15 17.28 0.82
C ALA A 235 4.64 18.63 0.29
N GLN A 236 5.27 19.19 -0.75
CA GLN A 236 4.78 20.40 -1.43
C GLN A 236 3.39 20.18 -2.05
N PHE A 237 3.17 19.06 -2.74
CA PHE A 237 1.87 18.73 -3.32
C PHE A 237 0.78 18.65 -2.26
N TYR A 238 0.99 17.88 -1.18
CA TYR A 238 0.00 17.75 -0.12
C TYR A 238 -0.20 19.05 0.68
N LEU A 239 0.84 19.89 0.83
CA LEU A 239 0.69 21.24 1.34
C LEU A 239 -0.26 22.05 0.44
N GLY A 240 -0.04 22.02 -0.87
CA GLY A 240 -0.92 22.66 -1.86
C GLY A 240 -2.38 22.22 -1.71
N VAL A 241 -2.63 20.91 -1.62
CA VAL A 241 -3.97 20.35 -1.37
C VAL A 241 -4.57 20.93 -0.09
N CYS A 242 -3.84 20.92 1.02
CA CYS A 242 -4.34 21.44 2.29
C CYS A 242 -4.65 22.95 2.24
N LEU A 243 -3.87 23.73 1.49
CA LEU A 243 -4.09 25.16 1.31
C LEU A 243 -5.36 25.43 0.50
N VAL A 244 -5.66 24.62 -0.52
CA VAL A 244 -6.94 24.68 -1.26
C VAL A 244 -8.11 24.43 -0.31
N GLU A 245 -8.05 23.37 0.49
CA GLU A 245 -9.13 23.02 1.43
C GLU A 245 -9.34 24.06 2.54
N LEU A 246 -8.31 24.85 2.86
CA LEU A 246 -8.38 25.98 3.80
C LEU A 246 -8.80 27.31 3.14
N GLY A 247 -9.00 27.35 1.81
CA GLY A 247 -9.28 28.59 1.07
C GLY A 247 -8.11 29.57 1.00
N ARG A 248 -6.87 29.10 1.27
CA ARG A 248 -5.63 29.90 1.19
C ARG A 248 -5.13 29.89 -0.26
N ASN A 249 -5.95 30.44 -1.15
CA ASN A 249 -5.84 30.24 -2.60
C ASN A 249 -4.51 30.74 -3.19
N ASP A 250 -4.04 31.92 -2.81
CA ASP A 250 -2.80 32.49 -3.34
C ASP A 250 -1.57 31.64 -2.98
N GLU A 251 -1.52 31.14 -1.75
CA GLU A 251 -0.44 30.26 -1.29
C GLU A 251 -0.52 28.91 -1.99
N ALA A 252 -1.73 28.35 -2.15
CA ALA A 252 -1.95 27.10 -2.88
C ALA A 252 -1.43 27.20 -4.32
N ARG A 253 -1.80 28.27 -5.05
CA ARG A 253 -1.35 28.50 -6.45
C ARG A 253 0.16 28.53 -6.55
N LYS A 254 0.83 29.25 -5.64
CA LYS A 254 2.29 29.35 -5.63
C LYS A 254 2.94 27.97 -5.43
N VAL A 255 2.50 27.22 -4.42
CA VAL A 255 3.07 25.91 -4.11
C VAL A 255 2.80 24.90 -5.23
N LEU A 256 1.57 24.84 -5.74
CA LEU A 256 1.18 23.92 -6.81
C LEU A 256 1.91 24.23 -8.13
N ALA A 257 2.12 25.51 -8.46
CA ALA A 257 2.89 25.90 -9.64
C ALA A 257 4.34 25.40 -9.57
N ASP A 258 4.95 25.43 -8.38
CA ASP A 258 6.32 24.91 -8.19
C ASP A 258 6.37 23.37 -8.26
N VAL A 259 5.37 22.68 -7.72
CA VAL A 259 5.22 21.22 -7.88
C VAL A 259 5.07 20.86 -9.36
N LYS A 260 4.19 21.56 -10.10
CA LYS A 260 3.93 21.32 -11.52
C LYS A 260 5.17 21.42 -12.40
N LYS A 261 6.09 22.32 -12.06
CA LYS A 261 7.38 22.48 -12.75
C LYS A 261 8.29 21.28 -12.52
N LYS A 262 8.34 20.73 -11.31
CA LYS A 262 9.27 19.67 -10.89
C LYS A 262 8.75 18.27 -11.18
N GLU A 263 7.50 18.01 -10.84
CA GLU A 263 6.86 16.71 -11.01
C GLU A 263 6.44 16.52 -12.46
N LYS A 264 6.52 15.30 -12.99
CA LYS A 264 6.10 14.94 -14.36
C LYS A 264 5.17 13.75 -14.39
N ASP A 265 4.92 13.11 -13.25
CA ASP A 265 3.91 12.06 -13.14
C ASP A 265 2.54 12.56 -13.67
N PRO A 266 1.95 11.88 -14.66
CA PRO A 266 0.70 12.32 -15.28
C PRO A 266 -0.47 12.41 -14.30
N VAL A 267 -0.51 11.54 -13.29
CA VAL A 267 -1.58 11.53 -12.28
C VAL A 267 -1.46 12.76 -11.39
N ILE A 268 -0.24 13.09 -10.95
CA ILE A 268 -0.02 14.30 -10.15
C ILE A 268 -0.30 15.55 -10.99
N GLN A 269 0.10 15.58 -12.26
CA GLN A 269 -0.18 16.69 -13.17
C GLN A 269 -1.69 16.91 -13.37
N GLN A 270 -2.44 15.83 -13.56
CA GLN A 270 -3.89 15.89 -13.64
C GLN A 270 -4.51 16.42 -12.34
N ALA A 271 -4.09 15.88 -11.19
CA ALA A 271 -4.59 16.32 -9.89
C ALA A 271 -4.31 17.80 -9.62
N ILE A 272 -3.14 18.31 -10.02
CA ILE A 272 -2.82 19.75 -9.94
C ILE A 272 -3.80 20.56 -10.81
N GLY A 273 -4.08 20.11 -12.04
CA GLY A 273 -5.04 20.78 -12.93
C GLY A 273 -6.45 20.88 -12.34
N GLU A 274 -6.92 19.80 -11.70
CA GLU A 274 -8.22 19.79 -11.00
C GLU A 274 -8.25 20.76 -9.81
N LEU A 275 -7.15 20.84 -9.05
CA LEU A 275 -7.02 21.81 -7.95
C LEU A 275 -6.94 23.25 -8.45
N GLU A 276 -6.26 23.51 -9.56
CA GLU A 276 -6.18 24.83 -10.18
C GLU A 276 -7.56 25.32 -10.65
N GLN A 277 -8.36 24.44 -11.26
CA GLN A 277 -9.74 24.76 -11.65
C GLN A 277 -10.60 25.16 -10.44
N ARG A 278 -10.52 24.41 -9.34
CA ARG A 278 -11.23 24.73 -8.09
C ARG A 278 -10.83 26.08 -7.49
N LEU A 279 -9.61 26.55 -7.76
CA LEU A 279 -9.13 27.83 -7.25
C LEU A 279 -9.66 29.02 -8.08
N ASP A 280 -10.10 28.77 -9.32
CA ASP A 280 -10.63 29.75 -10.27
C ASP A 280 -12.16 29.96 -10.15
N GLU A 281 -12.87 29.07 -9.44
CA GLU A 281 -14.31 29.14 -9.11
C GLU A 281 -14.61 30.03 -7.90
#